data_AF-A0A2V7HQK0-F1
#
_entry.id   AF-A0A2V7HQK0-F1
#
_cell.length_a   1.000
_cell.length_b   1.000
_cell.length_c   1.000
_cell.angle_alpha   90.00
_cell.angle_beta   90.00
_cell.angle_gamma   90.00
#
_symmetry.space_group_name_H-M   'P 1'
#
loop_
_entity.id
_entity.type
_entity.pdbx_description
1 polymer ?
#
loop_
_entity_poly.entity_id
_entity_poly.type
_entity_poly.pdbx_seq_one_letter_code
_entity_poly.pdbx_strand_id
1 'polypeptide(L)'
;MWWRRHAWIPVWITVFLTPAALLSLRLIDDTSVALVLPPLLIVMIVLFLAMLAVAVRASVTRSVPRAVAGGGSALLAAGLLALAMIHVIGQRSCPERMGVDRGIQVAAQMLDAWRKGEAAPADVWASAAVADAWRSRVGKLTLIDYKVVDSGCWERLAPVATQRTWHEFRVTVQQRDGRFSKVVTVHTHVTRGTWHITEVEGPES
;
A
#
# COMPACT_ATOMS: atom_id res chain seq x y z
N MET A 1 -12.43 6.36 43.44
CA MET A 1 -13.83 6.17 42.98
C MET A 1 -14.17 6.86 41.65
N TRP A 2 -13.43 7.88 41.19
CA TRP A 2 -13.73 8.64 39.97
C TRP A 2 -13.71 7.79 38.68
N TRP A 3 -12.66 6.98 38.46
CA TRP A 3 -12.54 6.10 37.28
C TRP A 3 -13.67 5.07 37.15
N ARG A 4 -14.25 4.58 38.26
CA ARG A 4 -15.43 3.69 38.21
C ARG A 4 -16.72 4.42 37.83
N ARG A 5 -16.82 5.72 38.10
CA ARG A 5 -17.96 6.55 37.67
C ARG A 5 -17.83 7.02 36.22
N HIS A 6 -16.60 7.14 35.72
CA HIS A 6 -16.29 7.66 34.39
C HIS A 6 -15.53 6.66 33.51
N ALA A 7 -15.88 5.37 33.60
CA ALA A 7 -15.14 4.29 32.95
C ALA A 7 -15.11 4.37 31.41
N TRP A 8 -16.01 5.16 30.80
CA TRP A 8 -16.04 5.41 29.36
C TRP A 8 -15.08 6.51 28.88
N ILE A 9 -14.62 7.40 29.77
CA ILE A 9 -13.71 8.50 29.38
C ILE A 9 -12.40 7.97 28.77
N PRO A 10 -11.71 6.98 29.37
CA PRO A 10 -10.52 6.38 28.75
C PRO A 10 -10.78 5.76 27.37
N VAL A 11 -11.95 5.13 27.19
CA VAL A 11 -12.34 4.49 25.92
C VAL A 11 -12.52 5.54 24.82
N TRP A 12 -13.20 6.65 25.12
CA TRP A 12 -13.36 7.72 24.15
C TRP A 12 -12.05 8.46 23.86
N ILE A 13 -11.22 8.70 24.87
CA ILE A 13 -9.88 9.28 24.66
C ILE A 13 -9.07 8.42 23.69
N THR A 14 -9.08 7.10 23.86
CA THR A 14 -8.36 6.19 22.95
C THR A 14 -8.93 6.18 21.54
N VAL A 15 -10.25 6.21 21.37
CA VAL A 15 -10.89 6.38 20.05
C VAL A 15 -10.46 7.69 19.39
N PHE A 16 -10.50 8.82 20.12
CA PHE A 16 -10.09 10.14 19.61
C PHE A 16 -8.60 10.23 19.28
N LEU A 17 -7.74 9.51 20.00
CA LEU A 17 -6.29 9.48 19.75
C LEU A 17 -5.90 8.52 18.62
N THR A 18 -6.81 7.64 18.18
CA THR A 18 -6.53 6.66 17.12
C THR A 18 -6.01 7.31 15.83
N PRO A 19 -6.61 8.39 15.29
CA PRO A 19 -6.10 9.07 14.10
C PRO A 19 -4.69 9.63 14.28
N ALA A 20 -4.39 10.23 15.43
CA ALA A 20 -3.08 10.80 15.73
C ALA A 20 -2.01 9.71 15.84
N ALA A 21 -2.31 8.61 16.54
CA ALA A 21 -1.43 7.45 16.62
C ALA A 21 -1.16 6.88 15.24
N LEU A 22 -2.19 6.63 14.43
CA LEU A 22 -2.05 6.12 13.06
C LEU A 22 -1.24 7.06 12.15
N LEU A 23 -1.40 8.38 12.29
CA LEU A 23 -0.59 9.38 11.56
C LEU A 23 0.89 9.33 11.99
N SER A 24 1.16 9.19 13.28
CA SER A 24 2.52 8.99 13.79
C SER A 24 3.13 7.70 13.26
N LEU A 25 2.37 6.59 13.22
CA LEU A 25 2.85 5.34 12.61
C LEU A 25 3.21 5.53 11.13
N ARG A 26 2.44 6.33 10.38
CA ARG A 26 2.74 6.67 8.98
C ARG A 26 4.03 7.47 8.80
N LEU A 27 4.42 8.30 9.77
CA LEU A 27 5.67 9.06 9.75
C LEU A 27 6.87 8.19 10.17
N ILE A 28 6.64 7.17 10.99
CA ILE A 28 7.68 6.31 11.57
C ILE A 28 8.07 5.16 10.62
N ASP A 29 7.21 4.75 9.68
CA ASP A 29 7.48 3.66 8.73
C ASP A 29 8.67 3.94 7.78
N ASP A 30 9.07 5.22 7.66
CA ASP A 30 10.26 5.67 6.93
C ASP A 30 11.56 5.55 7.75
N THR A 31 11.49 5.10 9.01
CA THR A 31 12.63 4.96 9.92
C THR A 31 12.86 3.50 10.34
N SER A 32 14.06 3.20 10.87
CA SER A 32 14.45 1.88 11.41
C SER A 32 13.55 1.33 12.53
N VAL A 33 12.61 2.14 13.03
CA VAL A 33 11.62 1.81 14.08
C VAL A 33 10.45 0.96 13.55
N ALA A 34 10.31 0.79 12.23
CA ALA A 34 9.24 0.01 11.61
C ALA A 34 9.14 -1.46 12.10
N LEU A 35 10.24 -2.05 12.59
CA LEU A 35 10.25 -3.40 13.19
C LEU A 35 9.58 -3.46 14.58
N VAL A 36 9.52 -2.33 15.29
CA VAL A 36 8.90 -2.20 16.62
C VAL A 36 7.42 -1.84 16.52
N LEU A 37 6.96 -1.46 15.32
CA LEU A 37 5.59 -1.01 15.06
C LEU A 37 4.52 -2.11 15.31
N PRO A 38 4.67 -3.34 14.79
CA PRO A 38 3.69 -4.39 15.01
C PRO A 38 3.48 -4.76 16.48
N PRO A 39 4.52 -4.97 17.32
CA PRO A 39 4.31 -5.28 18.73
C PRO A 39 3.70 -4.11 19.49
N LEU A 40 4.05 -2.86 19.16
CA LEU A 40 3.44 -1.67 19.77
C LEU A 40 1.93 -1.58 19.48
N LEU A 41 1.54 -1.82 18.23
CA LEU A 41 0.13 -1.85 17.82
C LEU A 41 -0.65 -2.94 18.58
N ILE A 42 -0.07 -4.13 18.73
CA ILE A 42 -0.68 -5.22 19.51
C ILE A 42 -0.90 -4.77 20.96
N VAL A 43 0.10 -4.15 21.58
CA VAL A 43 -0.02 -3.63 22.96
C VAL A 43 -1.13 -2.58 23.05
N MET A 44 -1.22 -1.65 22.10
CA MET A 44 -2.29 -0.64 22.06
C MET A 44 -3.68 -1.26 21.92
N ILE A 45 -3.84 -2.26 21.04
CA ILE A 45 -5.11 -2.98 20.86
C ILE A 45 -5.50 -3.71 22.14
N VAL A 46 -4.57 -4.42 22.78
CA VAL A 46 -4.81 -5.13 24.04
C VAL A 46 -5.23 -4.17 25.15
N LEU A 47 -4.56 -3.03 25.28
CA LEU A 47 -4.92 -2.00 26.26
C LEU A 47 -6.30 -1.41 25.99
N PHE A 48 -6.64 -1.14 24.73
CA PHE A 48 -7.97 -0.68 24.34
C PHE A 48 -9.06 -1.70 24.72
N LEU A 49 -8.86 -2.97 24.39
CA LEU A 49 -9.80 -4.05 24.73
C LEU A 49 -9.94 -4.23 26.26
N ALA A 50 -8.84 -4.12 27.01
CA ALA A 50 -8.88 -4.17 28.47
C ALA A 50 -9.69 -3.01 29.06
N MET A 51 -9.48 -1.78 28.57
CA MET A 51 -10.26 -0.61 28.99
C MET A 51 -11.74 -0.74 28.63
N LEU A 52 -12.04 -1.23 27.43
CA LEU A 52 -13.41 -1.50 26.98
C LEU A 52 -14.08 -2.54 27.90
N ALA A 53 -13.41 -3.65 28.21
CA ALA A 53 -13.92 -4.68 29.11
C ALA A 53 -14.21 -4.14 30.52
N VAL A 54 -13.35 -3.27 31.05
CA VAL A 54 -13.57 -2.60 32.34
C VAL A 54 -14.77 -1.65 32.29
N ALA A 55 -14.92 -0.88 31.22
CA ALA A 55 -16.04 0.05 31.02
C ALA A 55 -17.39 -0.68 30.89
N VAL A 56 -17.41 -1.77 30.12
CA VAL A 56 -18.58 -2.64 29.98
C VAL A 56 -18.93 -3.28 31.32
N ARG A 57 -17.96 -3.89 32.02
CA ARG A 57 -18.20 -4.53 33.32
C ARG A 57 -18.73 -3.55 34.37
N ALA A 58 -18.23 -2.32 34.39
CA ALA A 58 -18.75 -1.28 35.28
C ALA A 58 -20.19 -0.86 34.93
N SER A 59 -20.56 -0.88 33.65
CA SER A 59 -21.86 -0.43 33.15
C SER A 59 -22.95 -1.51 33.23
N VAL A 60 -22.58 -2.79 33.00
CA VAL A 60 -23.49 -3.95 33.06
C VAL A 60 -24.17 -4.05 34.42
N THR A 61 -23.46 -3.71 35.49
CA THR A 61 -24.02 -3.73 36.86
C THR A 61 -25.18 -2.74 37.07
N ARG A 62 -25.33 -1.74 36.19
CA ARG A 62 -26.40 -0.72 36.26
C ARG A 62 -27.40 -0.83 35.12
N SER A 63 -26.94 -1.17 33.92
CA SER A 63 -27.78 -1.27 32.72
C SER A 63 -27.06 -2.04 31.61
N VAL A 64 -27.51 -3.27 31.37
CA VAL A 64 -27.08 -4.11 30.25
C VAL A 64 -27.25 -3.43 28.88
N PRO A 65 -28.41 -2.84 28.52
CA PRO A 65 -28.59 -2.25 27.19
C PRO A 65 -27.66 -1.04 26.95
N ARG A 66 -27.38 -0.21 27.98
CA ARG A 66 -26.38 0.88 27.86
C ARG A 66 -24.97 0.35 27.68
N ALA A 67 -24.62 -0.75 28.34
CA ALA A 67 -23.29 -1.36 28.21
C ALA A 67 -23.07 -1.92 26.80
N VAL A 68 -24.09 -2.59 26.23
CA VAL A 68 -24.05 -3.13 24.86
C VAL A 68 -23.98 -1.99 23.83
N ALA A 69 -24.83 -0.96 23.98
CA ALA A 69 -24.81 0.19 23.07
C ALA A 69 -23.47 0.93 23.11
N GLY A 70 -22.93 1.18 24.31
CA GLY A 70 -21.62 1.82 24.48
C GLY A 70 -20.48 0.99 23.89
N GLY A 71 -20.47 -0.32 24.17
CA GLY A 71 -19.43 -1.23 23.67
C GLY A 71 -19.46 -1.37 22.15
N GLY A 72 -20.66 -1.56 21.60
CA GLY A 72 -20.88 -1.64 20.15
C GLY A 72 -20.51 -0.34 19.44
N SER A 73 -20.90 0.81 19.98
CA SER A 73 -20.57 2.12 19.37
C SER A 73 -19.06 2.40 19.39
N ALA A 74 -18.35 2.05 20.47
CA ALA A 74 -16.89 2.21 20.54
C ALA A 74 -16.15 1.30 19.55
N LEU A 75 -16.57 0.04 19.42
CA LEU A 75 -16.02 -0.89 18.43
C LEU A 75 -16.30 -0.43 17.00
N LEU A 76 -17.52 0.02 16.73
CA LEU A 76 -17.91 0.55 15.42
C LEU A 76 -17.09 1.80 15.07
N ALA A 77 -16.96 2.75 16.00
CA ALA A 77 -16.19 3.98 15.78
C ALA A 77 -14.70 3.67 15.54
N ALA A 78 -14.10 2.81 16.37
CA ALA A 78 -12.72 2.36 16.18
C ALA A 78 -12.55 1.65 14.83
N GLY A 79 -13.50 0.77 14.48
CA GLY A 79 -13.52 0.05 13.21
C GLY A 79 -13.63 0.99 12.00
N LEU A 80 -14.54 1.97 12.04
CA LEU A 80 -14.70 2.96 10.95
C LEU A 80 -13.48 3.86 10.80
N LEU A 81 -12.87 4.28 11.91
CA LEU A 81 -11.63 5.08 11.89
C LEU A 81 -10.45 4.27 11.33
N ALA A 82 -10.34 2.99 11.70
CA ALA A 82 -9.36 2.10 11.09
C ALA A 82 -9.66 1.88 9.60
N LEU A 83 -10.93 1.67 9.22
CA LEU A 83 -11.36 1.38 7.86
C LEU A 83 -11.15 2.54 6.90
N ALA A 84 -11.48 3.77 7.32
CA ALA A 84 -11.23 4.99 6.55
C ALA A 84 -9.73 5.17 6.24
N MET A 85 -8.87 4.69 7.14
CA MET A 85 -7.41 4.73 6.95
C MET A 85 -6.87 3.52 6.17
N ILE A 86 -7.59 2.38 6.18
CA ILE A 86 -7.34 1.20 5.32
C ILE A 86 -7.66 1.52 3.85
N HIS A 87 -8.71 2.32 3.57
CA HIS A 87 -9.12 2.66 2.20
C HIS A 87 -8.23 3.67 1.47
N VAL A 88 -7.20 4.22 2.12
CA VAL A 88 -6.14 4.97 1.43
C VAL A 88 -5.11 3.97 0.87
N ILE A 89 -5.59 3.06 0.02
CA ILE A 89 -4.79 2.15 -0.82
C ILE A 89 -4.42 2.96 -2.07
N GLY A 90 -3.13 3.06 -2.37
CA GLY A 90 -2.70 3.79 -3.56
C GLY A 90 -1.19 3.94 -3.68
N GLN A 91 -0.79 4.40 -4.87
CA GLN A 91 0.56 4.75 -5.27
C GLN A 91 1.24 5.69 -4.26
N ARG A 92 2.35 5.27 -3.63
CA ARG A 92 3.15 6.06 -2.68
C ARG A 92 4.64 5.80 -2.85
N SER A 93 5.49 6.77 -2.52
CA SER A 93 6.95 6.60 -2.51
C SER A 93 7.37 5.43 -1.63
N CYS A 94 8.35 4.64 -2.09
CA CYS A 94 8.89 3.51 -1.33
C CYS A 94 9.81 3.98 -0.18
N PRO A 95 9.82 3.26 0.96
CA PRO A 95 10.72 3.58 2.07
C PRO A 95 12.19 3.38 1.67
N GLU A 96 13.09 4.19 2.23
CA GLU A 96 14.52 4.23 1.86
C GLU A 96 15.22 2.86 2.02
N ARG A 97 14.82 2.08 3.03
CA ARG A 97 15.37 0.75 3.34
C ARG A 97 15.17 -0.31 2.26
N MET A 98 14.32 -0.07 1.26
CA MET A 98 14.14 -1.01 0.14
C MET A 98 15.34 -0.99 -0.83
N GLY A 99 16.26 -0.05 -0.68
CA GLY A 99 17.41 0.11 -1.57
C GLY A 99 17.05 0.79 -2.88
N VAL A 100 18.04 0.86 -3.78
CA VAL A 100 17.95 1.56 -5.07
C VAL A 100 17.28 0.68 -6.13
N ASP A 101 17.43 -0.65 -6.01
CA ASP A 101 16.93 -1.62 -6.97
C ASP A 101 15.51 -2.07 -6.61
N ARG A 102 14.55 -1.18 -6.87
CA ARG A 102 13.12 -1.31 -6.52
C ARG A 102 12.31 -1.98 -7.64
N GLY A 103 12.93 -2.86 -8.42
CA GLY A 103 12.34 -3.42 -9.64
C GLY A 103 12.32 -2.46 -10.84
N ILE A 104 12.78 -1.21 -10.66
CA ILE A 104 12.84 -0.21 -11.74
C ILE A 104 13.79 -0.63 -12.87
N GLN A 105 14.86 -1.37 -12.54
CA GLN A 105 15.80 -1.88 -13.53
C GLN A 105 15.14 -2.92 -14.44
N VAL A 106 14.31 -3.79 -13.89
CA VAL A 106 13.57 -4.81 -14.64
C VAL A 106 12.55 -4.16 -15.57
N ALA A 107 11.85 -3.12 -15.10
CA ALA A 107 10.98 -2.31 -15.95
C ALA A 107 11.75 -1.58 -17.06
N ALA A 108 12.93 -1.02 -16.77
CA ALA A 108 13.78 -0.37 -17.76
C ALA A 108 14.31 -1.38 -18.81
N GLN A 109 14.70 -2.59 -18.41
CA GLN A 109 15.12 -3.65 -19.34
C GLN A 109 14.01 -4.00 -20.35
N MET A 110 12.76 -4.10 -19.88
CA MET A 110 11.61 -4.30 -20.77
C MET A 110 11.45 -3.16 -21.78
N LEU A 111 11.52 -1.91 -21.33
CA LEU A 111 11.39 -0.74 -22.21
C LEU A 111 12.57 -0.60 -23.17
N ASP A 112 13.78 -0.94 -22.74
CA ASP A 112 14.96 -0.97 -23.60
C ASP A 112 14.85 -2.02 -24.70
N ALA A 113 14.37 -3.23 -24.37
CA ALA A 113 14.12 -4.26 -25.37
C ALA A 113 13.06 -3.79 -26.38
N TRP A 114 11.96 -3.20 -25.92
CA TRP A 114 10.94 -2.64 -26.82
C TRP A 114 11.49 -1.53 -27.72
N ARG A 115 12.30 -0.62 -27.17
CA ARG A 115 12.97 0.45 -27.96
C ARG A 115 13.88 -0.12 -29.04
N LYS A 116 14.54 -1.25 -28.78
CA LYS A 116 15.39 -1.96 -29.77
C LYS A 116 14.59 -2.83 -30.75
N GLY A 117 13.29 -3.00 -30.55
CA GLY A 117 12.47 -3.93 -31.32
C GLY A 117 12.74 -5.41 -30.98
N GLU A 118 13.33 -5.67 -29.82
CA GLU A 118 13.69 -6.99 -29.31
C GLU A 118 12.65 -7.50 -28.31
N ALA A 119 12.62 -8.82 -28.09
CA ALA A 119 11.87 -9.39 -26.97
C ALA A 119 12.67 -9.21 -25.66
N ALA A 120 12.03 -8.68 -24.63
CA ALA A 120 12.63 -8.66 -23.29
C ALA A 120 12.89 -10.10 -22.80
N PRO A 121 13.98 -10.35 -22.07
CA PRO A 121 14.33 -11.70 -21.64
C PRO A 121 13.26 -12.29 -20.71
N ALA A 122 13.13 -13.61 -20.72
CA ALA A 122 12.00 -14.32 -20.11
C ALA A 122 11.92 -14.15 -18.58
N ASP A 123 13.08 -13.94 -17.94
CA ASP A 123 13.23 -13.73 -16.50
C ASP A 123 12.73 -12.37 -16.02
N VAL A 124 12.57 -11.38 -16.91
CA VAL A 124 11.95 -10.08 -16.60
C VAL A 124 10.47 -10.24 -16.26
N TRP A 125 9.81 -11.27 -16.78
CA TRP A 125 8.36 -11.46 -16.67
C TRP A 125 8.00 -12.44 -15.55
N ALA A 126 6.96 -12.12 -14.79
CA ALA A 126 6.43 -13.06 -13.80
C ALA A 126 5.77 -14.29 -14.44
N SER A 127 5.27 -14.14 -15.69
CA SER A 127 4.75 -15.25 -16.48
C SER A 127 4.76 -14.92 -17.98
N ALA A 128 4.72 -15.96 -18.82
CA ALA A 128 4.59 -15.80 -20.28
C ALA A 128 3.31 -15.05 -20.67
N ALA A 129 2.22 -15.23 -19.93
CA ALA A 129 0.95 -14.55 -20.19
C ALA A 129 1.07 -13.03 -20.11
N VAL A 130 1.84 -12.50 -19.13
CA VAL A 130 2.11 -11.06 -19.00
C VAL A 130 2.94 -10.55 -20.19
N ALA A 131 3.96 -11.32 -20.58
CA ALA A 131 4.80 -11.00 -21.73
C ALA A 131 4.00 -10.99 -23.05
N ASP A 132 3.11 -11.97 -23.25
CA ASP A 132 2.24 -12.08 -24.42
C ASP A 132 1.23 -10.92 -24.47
N ALA A 133 0.59 -10.61 -23.34
CA ALA A 133 -0.34 -9.49 -23.23
C ALA A 133 0.35 -8.17 -23.60
N TRP A 134 1.54 -7.92 -23.06
CA TRP A 134 2.35 -6.75 -23.42
C TRP A 134 2.68 -6.70 -24.91
N ARG A 135 3.25 -7.79 -25.46
CA ARG A 135 3.61 -7.87 -26.89
C ARG A 135 2.41 -7.64 -27.80
N SER A 136 1.25 -8.19 -27.46
CA SER A 136 0.02 -7.99 -28.22
C SER A 136 -0.42 -6.51 -28.23
N ARG A 137 -0.20 -5.80 -27.12
CA ARG A 137 -0.58 -4.39 -26.97
C ARG A 137 0.35 -3.46 -27.75
N VAL A 138 1.67 -3.67 -27.66
CA VAL A 138 2.66 -2.79 -28.31
C VAL A 138 3.05 -3.19 -29.72
N GLY A 139 2.58 -4.32 -30.25
CA GLY A 139 3.05 -4.87 -31.52
C GLY A 139 2.89 -3.97 -32.76
N LYS A 140 2.09 -2.90 -32.69
CA LYS A 140 1.92 -1.89 -33.76
C LYS A 140 2.66 -0.57 -33.47
N LEU A 141 3.33 -0.48 -32.33
CA LEU A 141 3.94 0.74 -31.80
C LEU A 141 5.45 0.58 -31.73
N THR A 142 6.17 1.55 -32.27
CA THR A 142 7.62 1.63 -32.11
C THR A 142 7.95 2.61 -30.99
N LEU A 143 8.66 2.16 -29.95
CA LEU A 143 9.12 3.06 -28.89
C LEU A 143 10.34 3.85 -29.38
N ILE A 144 10.24 5.18 -29.35
CA ILE A 144 11.35 6.09 -29.68
C ILE A 144 12.19 6.35 -28.42
N ASP A 145 11.54 6.74 -27.33
CA ASP A 145 12.20 7.15 -26.10
C ASP A 145 11.27 6.98 -24.89
N TYR A 146 11.86 6.88 -23.69
CA TYR A 146 11.11 6.79 -22.45
C TYR A 146 11.85 7.47 -21.29
N LYS A 147 11.09 7.99 -20.33
CA LYS A 147 11.62 8.60 -19.10
C LYS A 147 10.76 8.20 -17.90
N VAL A 148 11.40 7.84 -16.80
CA VAL A 148 10.72 7.63 -15.51
C VAL A 148 10.09 8.95 -15.06
N VAL A 149 8.80 8.92 -14.73
CA VAL A 149 8.03 10.05 -14.20
C VAL A 149 7.91 9.92 -12.69
N ASP A 150 7.44 8.77 -12.24
CA ASP A 150 7.23 8.50 -10.82
C ASP A 150 7.43 7.01 -10.54
N SER A 151 7.65 6.68 -9.28
CA SER A 151 7.81 5.31 -8.83
C SER A 151 7.51 5.18 -7.36
N GLY A 152 6.93 4.04 -7.00
CA GLY A 152 6.56 3.80 -5.62
C GLY A 152 6.22 2.36 -5.32
N CYS A 153 5.63 2.18 -4.15
CA CYS A 153 5.24 0.93 -3.55
C CYS A 153 3.72 0.82 -3.57
N TRP A 154 3.22 -0.40 -3.78
CA TRP A 154 1.80 -0.66 -4.00
C TRP A 154 1.00 -0.78 -2.70
N GLU A 155 1.64 -1.11 -1.57
CA GLU A 155 0.94 -1.45 -0.32
C GLU A 155 1.30 -0.51 0.83
N ARG A 156 0.28 -0.12 1.64
CA ARG A 156 0.47 0.73 2.82
C ARG A 156 -0.40 0.33 4.03
N LEU A 157 -0.62 -0.96 4.23
CA LEU A 157 -0.86 -1.44 5.58
C LEU A 157 0.50 -1.86 6.13
N ALA A 158 0.98 -1.11 7.12
CA ALA A 158 2.18 -1.50 7.83
C ALA A 158 2.01 -2.95 8.35
N PRO A 159 2.99 -3.83 8.14
CA PRO A 159 4.25 -3.58 7.44
C PRO A 159 4.08 -3.51 5.92
N VAL A 160 4.58 -2.43 5.29
CA VAL A 160 4.66 -2.31 3.82
C VAL A 160 5.37 -3.55 3.29
N ALA A 161 4.66 -4.36 2.49
CA ALA A 161 5.32 -5.44 1.78
C ALA A 161 6.31 -4.82 0.80
N THR A 162 7.61 -4.89 1.11
CA THR A 162 8.69 -4.36 0.27
C THR A 162 8.91 -5.18 -1.00
N GLN A 163 7.89 -5.93 -1.38
CA GLN A 163 7.92 -6.93 -2.43
C GLN A 163 7.16 -6.47 -3.66
N ARG A 164 6.37 -5.39 -3.61
CA ARG A 164 5.57 -4.89 -4.74
C ARG A 164 5.83 -3.41 -5.00
N THR A 165 6.12 -3.07 -6.24
CA THR A 165 6.37 -1.70 -6.69
C THR A 165 5.61 -1.38 -7.96
N TRP A 166 5.47 -0.09 -8.24
CA TRP A 166 4.95 0.46 -9.48
C TRP A 166 5.93 1.53 -10.00
N HIS A 167 5.99 1.65 -11.32
CA HIS A 167 6.88 2.57 -12.03
C HIS A 167 6.14 3.19 -13.21
N GLU A 168 6.00 4.51 -13.20
CA GLU A 168 5.42 5.26 -14.30
C GLU A 168 6.50 5.76 -15.25
N PHE A 169 6.34 5.43 -16.52
CA PHE A 169 7.22 5.88 -17.58
C PHE A 169 6.42 6.70 -18.57
N ARG A 170 6.89 7.92 -18.83
CA ARG A 170 6.46 8.66 -20.01
C ARG A 170 7.17 8.08 -21.21
N VAL A 171 6.42 7.39 -22.05
CA VAL A 171 6.91 6.82 -23.31
C VAL A 171 6.56 7.73 -24.45
N THR A 172 7.42 7.73 -25.47
CA THR A 172 7.15 8.39 -26.74
C THR A 172 7.18 7.36 -27.83
N VAL A 173 6.04 7.14 -28.47
CA VAL A 173 5.83 6.07 -29.45
C VAL A 173 5.52 6.65 -30.83
N GLN A 174 5.85 5.87 -31.84
CA GLN A 174 5.49 6.09 -33.22
C GLN A 174 4.45 5.05 -33.66
N GLN A 175 3.37 5.55 -34.26
CA GLN A 175 2.37 4.76 -34.96
C GLN A 175 2.17 5.39 -36.34
N ARG A 176 1.71 4.63 -37.33
CA ARG A 176 1.65 4.98 -38.77
C ARG A 176 1.43 6.46 -39.12
N ASP A 177 0.55 7.16 -38.41
CA ASP A 177 0.12 8.53 -38.72
C ASP A 177 0.75 9.63 -37.83
N GLY A 178 1.63 9.28 -36.88
CA GLY A 178 2.29 10.28 -36.04
C GLY A 178 3.03 9.76 -34.81
N ARG A 179 3.66 10.72 -34.12
CA ARG A 179 4.37 10.51 -32.85
C ARG A 179 3.52 11.05 -31.70
N PHE A 180 3.38 10.27 -30.64
CA PHE A 180 2.64 10.69 -29.46
C PHE A 180 3.31 10.21 -28.17
N SER A 181 2.97 10.88 -27.06
CA SER A 181 3.48 10.55 -25.73
C SER A 181 2.37 10.06 -24.82
N LYS A 182 2.62 8.98 -24.09
CA LYS A 182 1.69 8.34 -23.14
C LYS A 182 2.43 7.98 -21.86
N VAL A 183 1.67 7.70 -20.82
CA VAL A 183 2.20 7.09 -19.59
C VAL A 183 1.97 5.59 -19.68
N VAL A 184 2.98 4.82 -19.27
CA VAL A 184 2.95 3.38 -19.07
C VAL A 184 3.27 3.12 -17.62
N THR A 185 2.41 2.36 -16.95
CA THR A 185 2.62 1.97 -15.56
C THR A 185 3.08 0.52 -15.53
N VAL A 186 4.22 0.24 -14.91
CA VAL A 186 4.79 -1.10 -14.80
C VAL A 186 4.74 -1.52 -13.33
N HIS A 187 4.09 -2.64 -13.05
CA HIS A 187 4.02 -3.22 -11.72
C HIS A 187 5.02 -4.36 -11.62
N THR A 188 5.81 -4.36 -10.55
CA THR A 188 6.80 -5.40 -10.32
C THR A 188 6.65 -6.05 -8.95
N HIS A 189 7.07 -7.30 -8.87
CA HIS A 189 7.06 -8.09 -7.66
C HIS A 189 8.38 -8.84 -7.47
N VAL A 190 8.93 -8.86 -6.25
CA VAL A 190 10.11 -9.66 -5.92
C VAL A 190 9.69 -11.09 -5.59
N THR A 191 10.24 -12.06 -6.33
CA THR A 191 10.01 -13.48 -6.11
C THR A 191 11.37 -14.16 -5.98
N ARG A 192 11.62 -14.86 -4.86
CA ARG A 192 12.92 -15.54 -4.58
C ARG A 192 14.16 -14.63 -4.71
N GLY A 193 13.99 -13.33 -4.43
CA GLY A 193 15.09 -12.35 -4.46
C GLY A 193 15.30 -11.64 -5.81
N THR A 194 14.53 -11.99 -6.85
CA THR A 194 14.58 -11.34 -8.16
C THR A 194 13.28 -10.60 -8.45
N TRP A 195 13.38 -9.42 -9.08
CA TRP A 195 12.22 -8.63 -9.48
C TRP A 195 11.65 -9.12 -10.81
N HIS A 196 10.33 -9.13 -10.91
CA HIS A 196 9.61 -9.55 -12.11
C HIS A 196 8.44 -8.62 -12.39
N ILE A 197 8.16 -8.37 -13.67
CA ILE A 197 6.98 -7.62 -14.12
C ILE A 197 5.75 -8.50 -13.98
N THR A 198 4.80 -8.07 -13.17
CA THR A 198 3.53 -8.77 -12.94
C THR A 198 2.41 -8.20 -13.79
N GLU A 199 2.47 -6.92 -14.12
CA GLU A 199 1.44 -6.23 -14.87
C GLU A 199 2.03 -4.98 -15.54
N VAL A 200 1.48 -4.62 -16.71
CA VAL A 200 1.79 -3.39 -17.41
C VAL A 200 0.49 -2.76 -17.85
N GLU A 201 0.30 -1.48 -17.54
CA GLU A 201 -0.84 -0.67 -17.96
C GLU A 201 -0.40 0.33 -19.05
N GLY A 202 -1.25 0.50 -20.06
CA GLY A 202 -0.90 1.29 -21.24
C GLY A 202 0.17 0.63 -22.14
N PRO A 203 0.68 1.37 -23.15
CA PRO A 203 0.08 2.60 -23.66
C PRO A 203 -1.19 2.25 -24.44
N GLU A 204 -2.30 2.90 -24.12
CA GLU A 204 -3.54 2.75 -24.89
C GLU A 204 -3.36 3.41 -26.26
N SER A 205 -3.69 2.64 -27.31
CA SER A 205 -3.70 3.07 -28.71
C SER A 205 -4.84 4.03 -28.99
#